data_AF-A0A425D6Y0-F1
#
_entry.id   AF-A0A425D6Y0-F1
#
_cell.length_a   1.000
_cell.length_b   1.000
_cell.length_c   1.000
_cell.angle_alpha   90.00
_cell.angle_beta   90.00
_cell.angle_gamma   90.00
#
_symmetry.space_group_name_H-M   'P 1'
#
loop_
_entity.id
_entity.type
_entity.pdbx_description
1 polymer ?
#
loop_
_entity_poly.entity_id
_entity_poly.type
_entity_poly.pdbx_seq_one_letter_code
_entity_poly.pdbx_strand_id
1 'polypeptide(L)'
;MDCRVLALDIFRGGKPKRRKTTTACLTTTTLSKWFKQLLDELDAFSVTNAYIVMDNAKYHKGLPIGTPTSRQSKKVLLDACRTYGIAVDEKAFKSILWQHFSDHKATIKPAIVQMATEKGHTVVYTPPHHSDLQPIELVSAIVKGHLGHKYTDGTGLLEVKARLQEAFDVLKASSFSGCIKVLEEKLQKLHDHLKEIDAFESDEDSSARSSSDSDN
;
A
#
# COMPACT_ATOMS: atom_id res chain seq x y z
N MET A 1 5.90 -21.18 13.59
CA MET A 1 5.74 -20.35 12.39
C MET A 1 7.04 -20.43 11.61
N ASP A 2 6.97 -20.80 10.34
CA ASP A 2 8.10 -20.65 9.41
C ASP A 2 8.16 -19.18 8.95
N CYS A 3 9.35 -18.67 8.66
CA CYS A 3 9.52 -17.33 8.12
C CYS A 3 10.57 -17.35 7.01
N ARG A 4 10.26 -16.68 5.91
CA ARG A 4 11.08 -16.68 4.71
C ARG A 4 11.03 -15.32 4.02
N VAL A 5 12.15 -14.92 3.45
CA VAL A 5 12.23 -13.79 2.52
C VAL A 5 11.81 -14.28 1.14
N LEU A 6 10.83 -13.60 0.54
CA LEU A 6 10.35 -13.86 -0.82
C LEU A 6 10.65 -12.65 -1.71
N ALA A 7 10.86 -12.90 -3.00
CA ALA A 7 11.10 -11.90 -4.04
C ALA A 7 12.18 -10.88 -3.66
N LEU A 8 13.33 -11.35 -3.16
CA LEU A 8 14.43 -10.45 -2.81
C LEU A 8 14.97 -9.74 -4.05
N ASP A 9 14.77 -8.42 -4.12
CA ASP A 9 15.38 -7.57 -5.15
C ASP A 9 16.22 -6.46 -4.51
N ILE A 10 17.41 -6.23 -5.05
CA ILE A 10 18.41 -5.29 -4.50
C ILE A 10 18.65 -4.17 -5.51
N PHE A 11 18.07 -3.01 -5.22
CA PHE A 11 18.25 -1.81 -6.02
C PHE A 11 19.47 -1.00 -5.57
N ARG A 12 20.25 -0.52 -6.53
CA ARG A 12 21.27 0.52 -6.30
C ARG A 12 20.76 1.86 -6.80
N GLY A 13 20.85 2.89 -5.97
CA GLY A 13 20.63 4.27 -6.39
C GLY A 13 21.52 4.60 -7.60
N GLY A 14 21.00 5.37 -8.55
CA GLY A 14 21.66 5.62 -9.83
C GLY A 14 23.09 6.16 -9.74
N LYS A 15 23.85 6.06 -10.84
CA LYS A 15 25.25 6.55 -10.94
C LYS A 15 25.40 7.99 -10.40
N PRO A 16 26.56 8.35 -9.82
CA PRO A 16 26.79 9.63 -9.13
C PRO A 16 26.43 10.90 -9.93
N LYS A 17 26.44 10.87 -11.27
CA LYS A 17 26.05 12.00 -12.14
C LYS A 17 24.55 12.22 -12.31
N ARG A 18 23.69 11.28 -11.89
CA ARG A 18 22.23 11.45 -11.86
C ARG A 18 21.73 10.80 -10.58
N ARG A 19 21.84 11.55 -9.47
CA ARG A 19 21.26 11.18 -8.17
C ARG A 19 19.74 11.08 -8.32
N LYS A 20 19.26 9.93 -8.78
CA LYS A 20 17.86 9.55 -8.66
C LYS A 20 17.62 9.31 -7.18
N THR A 21 16.75 10.11 -6.57
CA THR A 21 16.24 9.86 -5.21
C THR A 21 15.65 8.45 -5.15
N THR A 22 15.60 7.82 -3.97
CA THR A 22 15.02 6.47 -3.80
C THR A 22 13.61 6.35 -4.43
N THR A 23 12.85 7.43 -4.41
CA THR A 23 11.53 7.58 -5.06
C THR A 23 11.54 7.51 -6.58
N ALA A 24 12.67 7.77 -7.26
CA ALA A 24 12.78 7.71 -8.72
C ALA A 24 13.06 6.28 -9.24
N CYS A 25 13.39 5.33 -8.38
CA CYS A 25 13.51 3.91 -8.74
C CYS A 25 12.22 3.12 -8.44
N LEU A 26 11.46 3.54 -7.42
CA LEU A 26 10.22 2.92 -6.97
C LEU A 26 9.02 3.52 -7.73
N THR A 27 8.72 2.93 -8.88
CA THR A 27 7.56 3.30 -9.72
C THR A 27 6.50 2.22 -9.66
N THR A 28 5.25 2.52 -10.04
CA THR A 28 4.20 1.50 -10.21
C THR A 28 4.68 0.35 -11.09
N THR A 29 5.39 0.66 -12.19
CA THR A 29 5.90 -0.37 -13.10
C THR A 29 6.96 -1.27 -12.46
N THR A 30 7.90 -0.69 -11.72
CA THR A 30 8.93 -1.46 -11.01
C THR A 30 8.28 -2.34 -9.94
N LEU A 31 7.34 -1.77 -9.18
CA LEU A 31 6.60 -2.50 -8.16
C LEU A 31 5.79 -3.65 -8.76
N SER A 32 5.02 -3.45 -9.83
CA SER A 32 4.23 -4.52 -10.44
C SER A 32 5.11 -5.67 -10.94
N LYS A 33 6.32 -5.38 -11.44
CA LYS A 33 7.27 -6.44 -11.82
C LYS A 33 7.72 -7.25 -10.60
N TRP A 34 8.14 -6.57 -9.54
CA TRP A 34 8.51 -7.21 -8.27
C TRP A 34 7.34 -8.00 -7.67
N PHE A 35 6.14 -7.43 -7.69
CA PHE A 35 4.94 -8.04 -7.15
C PHE A 35 4.57 -9.32 -7.92
N LYS A 36 4.79 -9.36 -9.24
CA LYS A 36 4.64 -10.60 -10.01
C LYS A 36 5.59 -11.68 -9.50
N GLN A 37 6.86 -11.35 -9.25
CA GLN A 37 7.83 -12.32 -8.72
C GLN A 37 7.41 -12.83 -7.34
N LEU A 38 6.88 -11.96 -6.47
CA LEU A 38 6.31 -12.36 -5.19
C LEU A 38 5.19 -13.39 -5.37
N LEU A 39 4.24 -13.14 -6.27
CA LEU A 39 3.13 -14.07 -6.53
C LEU A 39 3.63 -15.40 -7.12
N ASP A 40 4.58 -15.36 -8.07
CA ASP A 40 5.16 -16.57 -8.66
C ASP A 40 5.90 -17.41 -7.61
N GLU A 41 6.56 -16.78 -6.62
CA GLU A 41 7.16 -17.50 -5.49
C GLU A 41 6.13 -18.06 -4.51
N LEU A 42 5.05 -17.32 -4.21
CA LEU A 42 3.95 -17.84 -3.38
C LEU A 42 3.34 -19.10 -4.00
N ASP A 43 3.12 -19.11 -5.32
CA ASP A 43 2.65 -20.27 -6.06
C ASP A 43 3.64 -21.44 -5.96
N ALA A 44 4.94 -21.18 -6.14
CA ALA A 44 5.98 -22.20 -6.03
C ALA A 44 6.03 -22.85 -4.63
N PHE A 45 5.65 -22.10 -3.59
CA PHE A 45 5.51 -22.60 -2.22
C PHE A 45 4.10 -23.11 -1.88
N SER A 46 3.19 -23.17 -2.86
CA SER A 46 1.80 -23.60 -2.65
C SER A 46 1.07 -22.79 -1.57
N VAL A 47 1.45 -21.52 -1.39
CA VAL A 47 0.77 -20.61 -0.48
C VAL A 47 -0.48 -20.09 -1.18
N THR A 48 -1.64 -20.21 -0.53
CA THR A 48 -2.93 -19.70 -1.04
C THR A 48 -3.58 -18.82 0.00
N ASN A 49 -4.50 -17.93 -0.42
CA ASN A 49 -5.25 -17.04 0.48
C ASN A 49 -4.36 -16.15 1.40
N ALA A 50 -3.14 -15.85 0.96
CA ALA A 50 -2.26 -14.94 1.67
C ALA A 50 -2.82 -13.51 1.75
N TYR A 51 -2.62 -12.87 2.90
CA TYR A 51 -2.80 -11.44 3.09
C TYR A 51 -1.47 -10.71 2.87
N ILE A 52 -1.45 -9.79 1.91
CA ILE A 52 -0.29 -8.97 1.55
C ILE A 52 -0.54 -7.55 2.09
N VAL A 53 0.11 -7.21 3.19
CA VAL A 53 -0.11 -5.94 3.90
C VAL A 53 0.83 -4.86 3.35
N MET A 54 0.29 -3.71 2.97
CA MET A 54 1.04 -2.63 2.32
C MET A 54 0.70 -1.24 2.87
N ASP A 55 1.66 -0.31 2.76
CA ASP A 55 1.42 1.09 3.08
C ASP A 55 0.65 1.83 1.98
N ASN A 56 0.35 3.10 2.23
CA ASN A 56 -0.38 3.97 1.31
C ASN A 56 0.51 4.72 0.29
N ALA A 57 1.75 4.29 0.06
CA ALA A 57 2.64 4.96 -0.88
C ALA A 57 2.00 5.04 -2.28
N LYS A 58 2.15 6.18 -2.95
CA LYS A 58 1.46 6.45 -4.24
C LYS A 58 1.70 5.37 -5.29
N TYR A 59 2.91 4.80 -5.34
CA TYR A 59 3.26 3.76 -6.31
C TYR A 59 2.61 2.40 -5.99
N HIS A 60 2.25 2.11 -4.73
CA HIS A 60 1.47 0.94 -4.32
C HIS A 60 0.01 1.00 -4.76
N LYS A 61 -0.53 2.21 -4.95
CA LYS A 61 -1.90 2.45 -5.44
C LYS A 61 -1.95 2.77 -6.94
N GLY A 62 -0.87 2.45 -7.67
CA GLY A 62 -0.83 2.69 -9.10
C GLY A 62 -1.86 1.85 -9.85
N LEU A 63 -2.58 2.48 -10.77
CA LEU A 63 -3.62 1.82 -11.57
C LEU A 63 -3.01 0.92 -12.65
N PRO A 64 -3.79 -0.03 -13.20
CA PRO A 64 -3.34 -0.91 -14.28
C PRO A 64 -2.71 -0.16 -15.45
N ILE A 65 -1.76 -0.79 -16.11
CA ILE A 65 -1.13 -0.23 -17.31
C ILE A 65 -2.19 0.03 -18.38
N GLY A 66 -2.09 1.17 -19.06
CA GLY A 66 -3.08 1.59 -20.05
C GLY A 66 -4.27 2.34 -19.46
N THR A 67 -4.43 2.42 -18.13
CA THR A 67 -5.47 3.26 -17.51
C THR A 67 -5.31 4.71 -17.98
N PRO A 68 -6.37 5.30 -18.56
CA PRO A 68 -6.28 6.62 -19.13
C PRO A 68 -5.87 7.75 -18.19
N THR A 69 -5.30 8.79 -18.80
CA THR A 69 -5.03 10.08 -18.14
C THR A 69 -5.57 11.23 -18.99
N SER A 70 -5.80 12.39 -18.36
CA SER A 70 -6.30 13.60 -19.03
C SER A 70 -5.45 14.05 -20.24
N ARG A 71 -4.19 13.63 -20.30
CA ARG A 71 -3.26 13.96 -21.39
C ARG A 71 -3.55 13.23 -22.70
N GLN A 72 -4.23 12.10 -22.65
CA GLN A 72 -4.48 11.29 -23.84
C GLN A 72 -5.50 11.92 -24.80
N SER A 73 -5.60 11.40 -26.02
CA SER A 73 -6.49 11.93 -27.04
C SER A 73 -7.97 11.65 -26.73
N LYS A 74 -8.87 12.42 -27.36
CA LYS A 74 -10.33 12.18 -27.29
C LYS A 74 -10.69 10.73 -27.64
N LYS A 75 -10.06 10.19 -28.69
CA LYS A 75 -10.26 8.81 -29.14
C LYS A 75 -9.93 7.80 -28.05
N VAL A 76 -8.77 7.93 -27.40
CA VAL A 76 -8.36 7.02 -26.31
C VAL A 76 -9.33 7.08 -25.13
N LEU A 77 -9.82 8.27 -24.78
CA LEU A 77 -10.82 8.41 -23.71
C LEU A 77 -12.17 7.78 -24.08
N LEU A 78 -12.62 7.91 -25.33
CA LEU A 78 -13.82 7.22 -25.83
C LEU A 78 -13.66 5.70 -25.77
N ASP A 79 -12.56 5.17 -26.29
CA ASP A 79 -12.28 3.74 -26.29
C ASP A 79 -12.23 3.18 -24.86
N ALA A 80 -11.66 3.94 -23.92
CA ALA A 80 -11.67 3.57 -22.52
C ALA A 80 -13.08 3.63 -21.92
N CYS A 81 -13.86 4.69 -22.16
CA CYS A 81 -15.24 4.75 -21.68
C CYS A 81 -16.05 3.53 -22.15
N ARG A 82 -15.90 3.13 -23.42
CA ARG A 82 -16.51 1.90 -23.95
C ARG A 82 -16.02 0.64 -23.24
N THR A 83 -14.71 0.51 -23.04
CA THR A 83 -14.09 -0.65 -22.37
C THR A 83 -14.59 -0.82 -20.93
N TYR A 84 -14.79 0.29 -20.21
CA TYR A 84 -15.27 0.30 -18.83
C TYR A 84 -16.81 0.38 -18.72
N GLY A 85 -17.54 0.33 -19.84
CA GLY A 85 -19.02 0.39 -19.85
C GLY A 85 -19.61 1.75 -19.43
N ILE A 86 -18.85 2.83 -19.57
CA ILE A 86 -19.26 4.20 -19.23
C ILE A 86 -20.05 4.80 -20.39
N ALA A 87 -21.33 5.10 -20.16
CA ALA A 87 -22.18 5.74 -21.16
C ALA A 87 -21.74 7.19 -21.44
N VAL A 88 -21.33 7.47 -22.68
CA VAL A 88 -20.88 8.79 -23.14
C VAL A 88 -21.33 9.05 -24.57
N ASP A 89 -21.62 10.31 -24.91
CA ASP A 89 -21.85 10.73 -26.30
C ASP A 89 -20.52 10.78 -27.06
N GLU A 90 -20.45 10.14 -28.23
CA GLU A 90 -19.27 10.16 -29.11
C GLU A 90 -18.88 11.57 -29.57
N LYS A 91 -19.87 12.46 -29.66
CA LYS A 91 -19.66 13.87 -30.02
C LYS A 91 -19.19 14.71 -28.83
N ALA A 92 -19.27 14.21 -27.59
CA ALA A 92 -18.88 14.94 -26.40
C ALA A 92 -17.44 15.48 -26.46
N PHE A 93 -17.21 16.63 -25.83
CA PHE A 93 -15.88 17.21 -25.74
C PHE A 93 -14.94 16.34 -24.91
N LYS A 94 -13.64 16.42 -25.18
CA LYS A 94 -12.60 15.68 -24.44
C LYS A 94 -12.70 15.89 -22.93
N SER A 95 -13.04 17.10 -22.48
CA SER A 95 -13.22 17.44 -21.07
C SER A 95 -14.35 16.66 -20.41
N ILE A 96 -15.49 16.53 -21.09
CA ILE A 96 -16.65 15.77 -20.62
C ILE A 96 -16.31 14.28 -20.52
N LEU A 97 -15.67 13.72 -21.55
CA LEU A 97 -15.21 12.33 -21.53
C LEU A 97 -14.23 12.06 -20.38
N TRP A 98 -13.29 12.99 -20.15
CA TRP A 98 -12.37 12.88 -19.03
C TRP A 98 -13.09 12.95 -17.69
N GLN A 99 -14.10 13.81 -17.54
CA GLN A 99 -14.88 13.91 -16.31
C GLN A 99 -15.55 12.57 -15.99
N HIS A 100 -16.35 12.03 -16.92
CA HIS A 100 -17.00 10.73 -16.74
C HIS A 100 -16.00 9.60 -16.44
N PHE A 101 -14.88 9.58 -17.17
CA PHE A 101 -13.83 8.59 -16.91
C PHE A 101 -13.19 8.77 -15.52
N SER A 102 -12.93 10.01 -15.10
CA SER A 102 -12.32 10.32 -13.81
C SER A 102 -13.23 9.93 -12.64
N ASP A 103 -14.54 10.07 -12.79
CA ASP A 103 -15.51 9.65 -11.77
C ASP A 103 -15.49 8.12 -11.64
N HIS A 104 -15.47 7.40 -12.77
CA HIS A 104 -15.33 5.95 -12.77
C HIS A 104 -13.96 5.47 -12.25
N LYS A 105 -12.90 6.25 -12.48
CA LYS A 105 -11.51 5.89 -12.12
C LYS A 105 -11.34 5.55 -10.64
N ALA A 106 -12.14 6.14 -9.75
CA ALA A 106 -12.12 5.85 -8.32
C ALA A 106 -12.52 4.39 -8.00
N THR A 107 -13.26 3.72 -8.89
CA THR A 107 -13.67 2.32 -8.75
C THR A 107 -12.63 1.33 -9.25
N ILE A 108 -11.64 1.80 -10.03
CA ILE A 108 -10.60 0.94 -10.60
C ILE A 108 -9.62 0.55 -9.50
N LYS A 109 -9.53 -0.75 -9.22
CA LYS A 109 -8.58 -1.28 -8.23
C LYS A 109 -7.14 -1.08 -8.69
N PRO A 110 -6.18 -0.79 -7.78
CA PRO A 110 -4.76 -0.75 -8.11
C PRO A 110 -4.27 -2.03 -8.80
N ALA A 111 -3.24 -1.91 -9.63
CA ALA A 111 -2.72 -3.01 -10.44
C ALA A 111 -2.35 -4.24 -9.60
N ILE A 112 -1.61 -4.04 -8.50
CA ILE A 112 -1.18 -5.13 -7.62
C ILE A 112 -2.35 -5.81 -6.90
N VAL A 113 -3.44 -5.07 -6.63
CA VAL A 113 -4.64 -5.63 -6.00
C VAL A 113 -5.34 -6.58 -6.98
N GLN A 114 -5.42 -6.21 -8.25
CA GLN A 114 -5.96 -7.09 -9.30
C GLN A 114 -5.09 -8.34 -9.45
N MET A 115 -3.77 -8.17 -9.56
CA MET A 115 -2.82 -9.28 -9.68
C MET A 115 -2.92 -10.26 -8.49
N ALA A 116 -3.03 -9.76 -7.26
CA ALA A 116 -3.21 -10.61 -6.08
C ALA A 116 -4.55 -11.35 -6.13
N THR A 117 -5.64 -10.64 -6.46
CA THR A 117 -6.99 -11.23 -6.53
C THR A 117 -7.05 -12.36 -7.55
N GLU A 118 -6.45 -12.18 -8.73
CA GLU A 118 -6.37 -13.19 -9.79
C GLU A 118 -5.63 -14.47 -9.34
N LYS A 119 -4.70 -14.34 -8.39
CA LYS A 119 -3.95 -15.45 -7.79
C LYS A 119 -4.59 -15.97 -6.49
N GLY A 120 -5.77 -15.47 -6.10
CA GLY A 120 -6.45 -15.90 -4.88
C GLY A 120 -5.83 -15.34 -3.58
N HIS A 121 -5.19 -14.17 -3.66
CA HIS A 121 -4.60 -13.46 -2.53
C HIS A 121 -5.30 -12.12 -2.28
N THR A 122 -5.14 -11.57 -1.07
CA THR A 122 -5.75 -10.31 -0.67
C THR A 122 -4.67 -9.27 -0.34
N VAL A 123 -4.71 -8.11 -1.00
CA VAL A 123 -3.90 -6.94 -0.59
C VAL A 123 -4.70 -6.12 0.41
N VAL A 124 -4.10 -5.80 1.55
CA VAL A 124 -4.69 -4.94 2.59
C VAL A 124 -3.80 -3.73 2.80
N TYR A 125 -4.40 -2.54 2.86
CA TYR A 125 -3.67 -1.32 3.17
C TYR A 125 -3.81 -0.97 4.64
N THR A 126 -2.70 -0.61 5.28
CA THR A 126 -2.76 -0.09 6.65
C THR A 126 -3.47 1.28 6.67
N PRO A 127 -4.04 1.71 7.80
CA PRO A 127 -4.58 3.05 7.93
C PRO A 127 -3.56 4.14 7.55
N PRO A 128 -3.95 5.18 6.80
CA PRO A 128 -3.06 6.32 6.51
C PRO A 128 -2.54 6.96 7.80
N HIS A 129 -1.30 7.46 7.79
CA HIS A 129 -0.68 8.15 8.93
C HIS A 129 -0.44 7.30 10.20
N HIS A 130 -0.69 5.99 10.14
CA HIS A 130 -0.38 5.04 11.21
C HIS A 130 0.76 4.10 10.81
N SER A 131 1.98 4.64 10.73
CA SER A 131 3.19 3.84 10.43
C SER A 131 3.46 2.78 11.50
N ASP A 132 2.97 3.01 12.70
CA ASP A 132 3.11 2.11 13.84
C ASP A 132 2.22 0.85 13.74
N LEU A 133 1.27 0.86 12.79
CA LEU A 133 0.48 -0.30 12.34
C LEU A 133 1.06 -0.97 11.10
N GLN A 134 2.30 -0.64 10.70
CA GLN A 134 2.97 -1.26 9.56
C GLN A 134 3.99 -2.29 10.05
N PRO A 135 3.77 -3.61 9.83
CA PRO A 135 4.65 -4.65 10.34
C PRO A 135 6.11 -4.46 9.91
N ILE A 136 6.29 -3.94 8.69
CA ILE A 136 7.61 -3.72 8.10
C ILE A 136 8.44 -2.69 8.85
N GLU A 137 7.85 -1.72 9.54
CA GLU A 137 8.60 -0.69 10.27
C GLU A 137 9.35 -1.30 11.47
N LEU A 138 8.72 -2.22 12.20
CA LEU A 138 9.37 -2.93 13.30
C LEU A 138 10.46 -3.88 12.80
N VAL A 139 10.19 -4.65 11.74
CA VAL A 139 11.19 -5.54 11.14
C VAL A 139 12.37 -4.73 10.59
N SER A 140 12.09 -3.60 9.93
CA SER A 140 13.10 -2.67 9.42
C SER A 140 13.94 -2.07 10.55
N ALA A 141 13.34 -1.74 11.70
CA ALA A 141 14.07 -1.27 12.87
C ALA A 141 15.04 -2.33 13.41
N ILE A 142 14.64 -3.61 13.45
CA ILE A 142 15.52 -4.72 13.86
C ILE A 142 16.71 -4.84 12.90
N VAL A 143 16.45 -4.86 11.59
CA VAL A 143 17.49 -4.96 10.56
C VAL A 143 18.44 -3.76 10.61
N LYS A 144 17.90 -2.53 10.63
CA LYS A 144 18.71 -1.30 10.73
C LYS A 144 19.52 -1.26 12.02
N GLY A 145 18.95 -1.71 13.13
CA GLY A 145 19.66 -1.87 14.39
C GLY A 145 20.90 -2.73 14.21
N HIS A 146 20.75 -3.92 13.60
CA HIS A 146 21.87 -4.83 13.34
C HIS A 146 23.00 -4.18 12.53
N LEU A 147 22.66 -3.38 11.51
CA LEU A 147 23.64 -2.65 10.70
C LEU A 147 24.31 -1.51 11.48
N GLY A 148 23.53 -0.77 12.27
CA GLY A 148 23.98 0.41 13.01
C GLY A 148 25.05 0.09 14.04
N HIS A 149 24.98 -1.07 14.70
CA HIS A 149 25.96 -1.49 15.71
C HIS A 149 27.37 -1.72 15.12
N LYS A 150 27.45 -2.06 13.83
CA LYS A 150 28.73 -2.30 13.13
C LYS A 150 29.19 -1.07 12.33
N TYR A 151 28.44 0.03 12.33
CA TYR A 151 28.70 1.17 11.45
C TYR A 151 29.95 1.94 11.90
N THR A 152 30.89 2.14 10.98
CA THR A 152 32.12 2.91 11.20
C THR A 152 32.37 3.87 10.04
N ASP A 153 33.17 4.91 10.29
CA ASP A 153 33.63 5.81 9.23
C ASP A 153 34.39 5.03 8.15
N GLY A 154 33.97 5.19 6.89
CA GLY A 154 34.51 4.45 5.75
C GLY A 154 33.68 3.24 5.28
N THR A 155 32.59 2.89 5.97
CA THR A 155 31.69 1.79 5.54
C THR A 155 31.14 2.06 4.13
N GLY A 156 31.54 1.24 3.16
CA GLY A 156 31.14 1.37 1.75
C GLY A 156 29.86 0.57 1.39
N LEU A 157 29.28 0.84 0.21
CA LEU A 157 28.03 0.18 -0.23
C LEU A 157 28.13 -1.35 -0.35
N LEU A 158 29.31 -1.90 -0.67
CA LEU A 158 29.50 -3.36 -0.74
C LEU A 158 29.38 -3.99 0.64
N GLU A 159 29.95 -3.33 1.64
CA GLU A 159 29.90 -3.77 3.03
C GLU A 159 28.50 -3.59 3.62
N VAL A 160 27.83 -2.48 3.32
CA VAL A 160 26.40 -2.30 3.66
C VAL A 160 25.55 -3.42 3.07
N LYS A 161 25.78 -3.81 1.81
CA LYS A 161 25.06 -4.93 1.18
C LYS A 161 25.30 -6.24 1.93
N ALA A 162 26.56 -6.58 2.21
CA ALA A 162 26.89 -7.83 2.90
C ALA A 162 26.26 -7.89 4.30
N ARG A 163 26.35 -6.79 5.07
CA ARG A 163 25.73 -6.68 6.40
C ARG A 163 24.20 -6.72 6.34
N LEU A 164 23.59 -6.19 5.28
CA LEU A 164 22.15 -6.29 5.06
C LEU A 164 21.71 -7.74 4.83
N GLN A 165 22.47 -8.49 4.02
CA GLN A 165 22.21 -9.92 3.80
C GLN A 165 22.34 -10.70 5.11
N GLU A 166 23.43 -10.51 5.86
CA GLU A 166 23.62 -11.10 7.18
C GLU A 166 22.45 -10.78 8.13
N ALA A 167 22.02 -9.51 8.17
CA ALA A 167 20.92 -9.07 9.02
C ALA A 167 19.58 -9.76 8.67
N PHE A 168 19.31 -10.02 7.39
CA PHE A 168 18.14 -10.80 6.97
C PHE A 168 18.29 -12.29 7.31
N ASP A 169 19.48 -12.87 7.17
CA ASP A 169 19.73 -14.29 7.46
C ASP A 169 19.56 -14.61 8.96
N VAL A 170 19.86 -13.67 9.85
CA VAL A 170 19.69 -13.85 11.30
C VAL A 170 18.29 -13.50 11.81
N LEU A 171 17.39 -12.99 10.96
CA LEU A 171 16.00 -12.75 11.37
C LEU A 171 15.30 -14.08 11.65
N LYS A 172 14.77 -14.19 12.86
CA LYS A 172 14.06 -15.40 13.31
C LYS A 172 12.56 -15.21 13.16
N ALA A 173 11.83 -16.30 12.95
CA ALA A 173 10.36 -16.29 12.96
C ALA A 173 9.78 -15.68 14.25
N SER A 174 10.48 -15.82 15.39
CA SER A 174 10.10 -15.19 16.66
C SER A 174 10.11 -13.67 16.62
N SER A 175 10.99 -13.06 15.81
CA SER A 175 11.02 -11.61 15.60
C SER A 175 9.75 -11.15 14.91
N PHE A 176 9.30 -11.87 13.87
CA PHE A 176 8.06 -11.56 13.16
C PHE A 176 6.83 -11.76 14.02
N SER A 177 6.73 -12.87 14.76
CA SER A 177 5.62 -13.09 15.68
C SER A 177 5.55 -12.02 16.77
N GLY A 178 6.71 -11.58 17.27
CA GLY A 178 6.79 -10.46 18.22
C GLY A 178 6.30 -9.14 17.61
N CYS A 179 6.70 -8.83 16.38
CA CYS A 179 6.19 -7.66 15.67
C CYS A 179 4.67 -7.75 15.46
N ILE A 180 4.14 -8.88 14.97
CA ILE A 180 2.71 -9.07 14.76
C ILE A 180 1.94 -8.86 16.06
N LYS A 181 2.39 -9.44 17.17
CA LYS A 181 1.75 -9.27 18.49
C LYS A 181 1.67 -7.81 18.91
N VAL A 182 2.76 -7.04 18.76
CA VAL A 182 2.77 -5.60 19.07
C VAL A 182 1.77 -4.84 18.21
N LEU A 183 1.63 -5.21 16.94
CA LEU A 183 0.63 -4.60 16.06
C LEU A 183 -0.80 -4.97 16.44
N GLU A 184 -1.07 -6.22 16.76
CA GLU A 184 -2.40 -6.68 17.22
C GLU A 184 -2.84 -5.91 18.47
N GLU A 185 -1.94 -5.75 19.45
CA GLU A 185 -2.22 -4.97 20.66
C GLU A 185 -2.54 -3.50 20.36
N LYS A 186 -1.82 -2.88 19.41
CA LYS A 186 -2.09 -1.50 18.98
C LYS A 186 -3.39 -1.37 18.21
N LEU A 187 -3.67 -2.31 17.31
CA LEU A 187 -4.89 -2.34 16.53
C LEU A 187 -6.11 -2.51 17.43
N GLN A 188 -6.01 -3.37 18.46
CA GLN A 188 -7.06 -3.55 19.45
C GLN A 188 -7.36 -2.26 20.21
N LYS A 189 -6.32 -1.56 20.69
CA LYS A 189 -6.49 -0.25 21.36
C LYS A 189 -7.15 0.79 20.47
N LEU A 190 -6.76 0.85 19.20
CA LEU A 190 -7.39 1.77 18.24
C LEU A 190 -8.86 1.42 18.03
N HIS A 191 -9.18 0.13 17.90
CA HIS A 191 -10.54 -0.35 17.74
C HIS A 191 -11.42 -0.03 18.96
N ASP A 192 -10.90 -0.23 20.17
CA ASP A 192 -11.62 0.08 21.40
C ASP A 192 -11.89 1.59 21.54
N HIS A 193 -10.91 2.44 21.20
CA HIS A 193 -11.09 3.89 21.18
C HIS A 193 -12.13 4.36 20.16
N LEU A 194 -12.17 3.75 18.96
CA LEU A 194 -13.20 4.08 17.96
C LEU A 194 -14.61 3.69 18.45
N LYS A 195 -14.75 2.55 19.11
CA LYS A 195 -16.02 2.14 19.72
C LYS A 195 -16.49 3.12 20.80
N GLU A 196 -15.57 3.65 21.59
CA GLU A 196 -15.89 4.66 22.60
C GLU A 196 -16.42 5.93 21.93
N ILE A 197 -15.74 6.44 20.90
CA ILE A 197 -16.18 7.63 20.14
C ILE A 197 -17.59 7.44 19.56
N ASP A 198 -17.83 6.31 18.88
CA ASP A 198 -19.14 6.02 18.27
C ASP A 198 -20.27 5.98 19.31
N ALA A 199 -19.98 5.54 20.54
CA ALA A 199 -20.96 5.52 21.64
C ALA A 199 -21.23 6.90 22.23
N PHE A 200 -20.26 7.84 22.18
CA PHE A 200 -20.46 9.21 22.65
C PHE A 200 -21.27 10.06 21.65
N GLU A 201 -21.11 9.85 20.34
CA GLU A 201 -21.84 10.62 19.32
C GLU A 201 -23.35 10.30 19.28
N SER A 202 -23.79 9.16 19.84
CA SER A 202 -25.22 8.80 19.88
C SER A 202 -26.03 9.51 20.96
N ASP A 203 -25.40 10.12 21.97
CA ASP A 203 -26.10 10.65 23.15
C ASP A 203 -26.39 12.16 23.06
N GLU A 204 -25.69 12.93 22.22
CA GLU A 204 -25.88 14.39 22.11
C GLU A 204 -27.06 14.83 21.21
N ASP A 205 -27.62 13.96 20.38
CA ASP A 205 -28.77 14.29 19.52
C ASP A 205 -30.13 14.15 20.23
N SER A 206 -30.13 13.77 21.52
CA SER A 206 -31.33 13.46 22.30
C SER A 206 -31.89 14.62 23.14
N SER A 207 -31.18 15.75 23.27
CA SER A 207 -31.56 16.82 24.22
C SER A 207 -32.06 18.14 23.61
N ALA A 208 -32.39 18.22 22.32
CA ALA A 208 -32.81 19.48 21.68
C ALA A 208 -34.23 19.47 21.09
N ARG A 209 -35.22 18.84 21.75
CA ARG A 209 -36.65 19.06 21.45
C ARG A 209 -37.54 18.95 22.70
N SER A 210 -37.51 19.96 23.57
CA SER A 210 -38.66 20.28 24.41
C SER A 210 -38.60 21.69 24.98
N SER A 211 -39.04 22.67 24.19
CA SER A 211 -39.74 23.83 24.74
C SER A 211 -40.71 24.39 23.68
N SER A 212 -41.87 23.74 23.53
CA SER A 212 -43.04 24.43 22.99
C SER A 212 -43.89 24.91 24.16
N ASP A 213 -43.97 26.23 24.25
CA ASP A 213 -45.01 27.08 24.84
C ASP A 213 -46.07 26.45 25.74
N SER A 214 -46.20 27.05 26.92
CA SER A 214 -47.49 27.48 27.48
C SER A 214 -47.20 28.61 28.46
N ASP A 215 -47.72 29.81 28.19
CA ASP A 215 -48.51 30.58 29.17
C ASP A 215 -49.04 31.90 28.59
N ASN A 216 -50.35 31.86 28.31
CA ASN A 216 -51.42 32.84 28.55
C ASN A 216 -51.28 34.31 28.11
#